data_AF-A0A316L0V6-F1
#
_entry.id   AF-A0A316L0V6-F1
#
_cell.length_a   1.000
_cell.length_b   1.000
_cell.length_c   1.000
_cell.angle_alpha   90.00
_cell.angle_beta   90.00
_cell.angle_gamma   90.00
#
_symmetry.space_group_name_H-M   'P 1'
#
loop_
_entity.id
_entity.type
_entity.pdbx_description
1 polymer ?
#
loop_
_entity_poly.entity_id
_entity_poly.type
_entity_poly.pdbx_seq_one_letter_code
_entity_poly.pdbx_strand_id
1 'polypeptide(L)'
;MKTSKLLVICLLSISFVKAQSKSFSDDMKTGFDTYSNGETFSDWKKGAEILEKVSESYKDQWLPNYWASYFYTQLVRNIPKDNRPEGVTEELLLKKAQENIDKAYGRIEKMNQKMKSDFHALQSLIYNFSEWTSVNEVLKKEFHEKAETELKRAISSNSNNPLTDVIVATNLIKKGEYQSVYAGRVLLLNAKSKYDMRIEPRYMSSHWNEQWIGYWLGSANKGVEFLTKTE
;
A
#
# COMPACT_ATOMS: atom_id res chain seq x y z
N MET A 1 -57.52 1.85 -21.91
CA MET A 1 -56.54 0.79 -21.61
C MET A 1 -55.23 1.03 -22.38
N LYS A 2 -54.29 1.84 -21.86
CA LYS A 2 -52.95 2.04 -22.47
C LYS A 2 -51.93 2.52 -21.43
N THR A 3 -51.53 1.69 -20.46
CA THR A 3 -50.47 2.06 -19.49
C THR A 3 -49.67 0.85 -18.95
N SER A 4 -49.55 -0.26 -19.70
CA SER A 4 -48.91 -1.49 -19.17
C SER A 4 -47.62 -1.93 -19.86
N LYS A 5 -46.92 -1.05 -20.60
CA LYS A 5 -45.67 -1.42 -21.31
C LYS A 5 -44.37 -0.81 -20.78
N LEU A 6 -44.38 -0.09 -19.66
CA LEU A 6 -43.18 0.60 -19.14
C LEU A 6 -42.45 -0.12 -17.99
N LEU A 7 -42.96 -1.24 -17.46
CA LEU A 7 -42.43 -1.83 -16.22
C LEU A 7 -41.37 -2.94 -16.43
N VAL A 8 -41.17 -3.44 -17.65
CA VAL A 8 -40.30 -4.61 -17.91
C VAL A 8 -38.84 -4.23 -18.20
N ILE A 9 -38.55 -2.96 -18.52
CA ILE A 9 -37.19 -2.51 -18.87
C ILE A 9 -36.33 -2.18 -17.63
N CYS A 10 -36.93 -1.88 -16.47
CA CYS A 10 -36.18 -1.59 -15.23
C CYS A 10 -35.65 -2.84 -14.49
N LEU A 11 -36.11 -4.04 -14.82
CA LEU A 11 -35.73 -5.27 -14.11
C LEU A 11 -34.52 -6.00 -14.73
N LEU A 12 -34.11 -5.64 -15.95
CA LEU A 12 -32.95 -6.25 -16.63
C LEU A 12 -31.62 -5.56 -16.31
N SER A 13 -31.63 -4.37 -15.72
CA SER A 13 -30.42 -3.56 -15.45
C SER A 13 -29.72 -3.91 -14.13
N ILE A 14 -30.35 -4.66 -13.21
CA ILE A 14 -29.78 -4.95 -11.88
C ILE A 14 -28.86 -6.18 -11.90
N SER A 15 -28.99 -7.07 -12.89
CA SER A 15 -28.23 -8.33 -12.97
C SER A 15 -26.78 -8.15 -13.44
N PHE A 16 -26.48 -7.08 -14.19
CA PHE A 16 -25.14 -6.87 -14.75
C PHE A 16 -24.09 -6.43 -13.72
N VAL A 17 -24.49 -5.67 -12.69
CA VAL A 17 -23.57 -5.13 -11.67
C VAL A 17 -22.98 -6.23 -10.78
N LYS A 18 -23.73 -7.31 -10.52
CA LYS A 18 -23.25 -8.42 -9.67
C LYS A 18 -22.28 -9.38 -10.37
N ALA A 19 -22.32 -9.47 -11.70
CA ALA A 19 -21.41 -10.33 -12.46
C ALA A 19 -20.02 -9.70 -12.62
N GLN A 20 -19.98 -8.39 -12.90
CA GLN A 20 -18.73 -7.63 -13.05
C GLN A 20 -17.96 -7.51 -11.72
N SER A 21 -18.67 -7.42 -10.59
CA SER A 21 -18.02 -7.35 -9.27
C SER A 21 -17.34 -8.65 -8.86
N LYS A 22 -17.91 -9.81 -9.25
CA LYS A 22 -17.29 -11.12 -8.98
C LYS A 22 -16.01 -11.31 -9.81
N SER A 23 -16.05 -11.01 -11.11
CA SER A 23 -14.85 -11.13 -11.95
C SER A 23 -13.73 -10.19 -11.50
N PHE A 24 -14.07 -8.95 -11.14
CA PHE A 24 -13.10 -8.00 -10.61
C PHE A 24 -12.42 -8.48 -9.33
N SER A 25 -13.21 -8.96 -8.36
CA SER A 25 -12.69 -9.48 -7.08
C SER A 25 -11.75 -10.68 -7.29
N ASP A 26 -12.11 -11.61 -8.18
CA ASP A 26 -11.31 -12.79 -8.47
C ASP A 26 -9.99 -12.41 -9.18
N ASP A 27 -10.04 -11.45 -10.11
CA ASP A 27 -8.86 -10.92 -10.81
C ASP A 27 -7.91 -10.17 -9.84
N MET A 28 -8.46 -9.32 -8.96
CA MET A 28 -7.71 -8.66 -7.89
C MET A 28 -7.03 -9.67 -6.97
N LYS A 29 -7.77 -10.70 -6.55
CA LYS A 29 -7.23 -11.77 -5.71
C LYS A 29 -6.08 -12.50 -6.40
N THR A 30 -6.21 -12.79 -7.70
CA THR A 30 -5.16 -13.48 -8.47
C THR A 30 -3.83 -12.70 -8.45
N GLY A 31 -3.86 -11.39 -8.74
CA GLY A 31 -2.65 -10.56 -8.70
C GLY A 31 -2.08 -10.45 -7.28
N PHE A 32 -2.95 -10.33 -6.29
CA PHE A 32 -2.56 -10.26 -4.88
C PHE A 32 -1.92 -11.56 -4.36
N ASP A 33 -2.53 -12.71 -4.64
CA ASP A 33 -2.02 -14.02 -4.22
C ASP A 33 -0.69 -14.34 -4.92
N THR A 34 -0.57 -14.00 -6.21
CA THR A 34 0.68 -14.17 -6.96
C THR A 34 1.84 -13.42 -6.29
N TYR A 35 1.59 -12.21 -5.79
CA TYR A 35 2.57 -11.47 -5.00
C TYR A 35 2.77 -12.07 -3.60
N SER A 36 1.68 -12.25 -2.84
CA SER A 36 1.77 -12.54 -1.41
C SER A 36 2.19 -13.97 -1.07
N ASN A 37 1.94 -14.92 -1.97
CA ASN A 37 2.38 -16.31 -1.86
C ASN A 37 3.62 -16.60 -2.72
N GLY A 38 4.08 -15.62 -3.50
CA GLY A 38 5.29 -15.75 -4.30
C GLY A 38 6.54 -15.87 -3.42
N GLU A 39 7.53 -16.62 -3.89
CA GLU A 39 8.78 -16.85 -3.15
C GLU A 39 9.97 -16.14 -3.81
N THR A 40 9.81 -15.74 -5.07
CA THR A 40 10.87 -15.11 -5.86
C THR A 40 10.54 -13.67 -6.24
N PHE A 41 11.57 -12.89 -6.54
CA PHE A 41 11.42 -11.56 -7.13
C PHE A 41 10.55 -11.57 -8.40
N SER A 42 10.65 -12.63 -9.20
CA SER A 42 9.84 -12.81 -10.41
C SER A 42 8.35 -12.94 -10.09
N ASP A 43 7.99 -13.73 -9.09
CA ASP A 43 6.60 -13.92 -8.66
C ASP A 43 6.00 -12.62 -8.14
N TRP A 44 6.77 -11.91 -7.30
CA TRP A 44 6.36 -10.61 -6.76
C TRP A 44 6.16 -9.59 -7.89
N LYS A 45 7.10 -9.49 -8.83
CA LYS A 45 6.94 -8.61 -10.00
C LYS A 45 5.74 -9.01 -10.84
N LYS A 46 5.51 -10.31 -11.02
CA LYS A 46 4.37 -10.83 -11.76
C LYS A 46 3.04 -10.43 -11.12
N GLY A 47 2.92 -10.48 -9.80
CA GLY A 47 1.73 -10.03 -9.09
C GLY A 47 1.39 -8.56 -9.35
N ALA A 48 2.40 -7.68 -9.33
CA ALA A 48 2.24 -6.26 -9.66
C ALA A 48 1.77 -6.05 -11.12
N GLU A 49 2.38 -6.77 -12.07
CA GLU A 49 2.01 -6.71 -13.49
C GLU A 49 0.60 -7.23 -13.78
N ILE A 50 0.15 -8.27 -13.05
CA ILE A 50 -1.24 -8.75 -13.15
C ILE A 50 -2.19 -7.63 -12.75
N LEU A 51 -1.94 -6.95 -11.63
CA LEU A 51 -2.78 -5.84 -11.18
C LEU A 51 -2.78 -4.64 -12.14
N GLU A 52 -1.66 -4.36 -12.80
CA GLU A 52 -1.63 -3.38 -13.90
C GLU A 52 -2.60 -3.79 -15.02
N LYS A 53 -2.60 -5.05 -15.44
CA LYS A 53 -3.53 -5.55 -16.47
C LYS A 53 -4.98 -5.49 -16.03
N VAL A 54 -5.27 -5.88 -14.78
CA VAL A 54 -6.62 -5.74 -14.18
C VAL A 54 -7.04 -4.27 -14.27
N SER A 55 -6.14 -3.34 -13.97
CA SER A 55 -6.45 -1.92 -14.09
C SER A 55 -6.85 -1.49 -15.50
N GLU A 56 -6.31 -2.10 -16.55
CA GLU A 56 -6.68 -1.75 -17.93
C GLU A 56 -8.04 -2.34 -18.34
N SER A 57 -8.42 -3.48 -17.73
CA SER A 57 -9.74 -4.11 -17.91
C SER A 57 -10.86 -3.41 -17.12
N TYR A 58 -10.55 -2.81 -15.97
CA TYR A 58 -11.50 -2.15 -15.08
C TYR A 58 -11.08 -0.69 -14.84
N LYS A 59 -11.29 0.16 -15.85
CA LYS A 59 -10.77 1.55 -15.90
C LYS A 59 -11.37 2.49 -14.85
N ASP A 60 -12.56 2.17 -14.35
CA ASP A 60 -13.27 2.87 -13.28
C ASP A 60 -12.78 2.45 -11.88
N GLN A 61 -11.95 1.42 -11.78
CA GLN A 61 -11.41 0.91 -10.52
C GLN A 61 -10.00 1.44 -10.29
N TRP A 62 -9.81 2.13 -9.17
CA TRP A 62 -8.51 2.69 -8.75
C TRP A 62 -7.63 1.68 -8.01
N LEU A 63 -8.25 0.73 -7.31
CA LEU A 63 -7.60 -0.18 -6.38
C LEU A 63 -6.52 -1.08 -7.03
N PRO A 64 -6.66 -1.59 -8.28
CA PRO A 64 -5.60 -2.40 -8.90
C PRO A 64 -4.29 -1.62 -9.06
N ASN A 65 -4.35 -0.37 -9.55
CA ASN A 65 -3.14 0.45 -9.67
C ASN A 65 -2.59 0.83 -8.30
N TYR A 66 -3.44 1.07 -7.29
CA TYR A 66 -2.97 1.35 -5.92
C TYR A 66 -2.15 0.18 -5.36
N TRP A 67 -2.62 -1.05 -5.51
CA TRP A 67 -1.86 -2.23 -5.09
C TRP A 67 -0.62 -2.48 -5.94
N ALA A 68 -0.70 -2.30 -7.26
CA ALA A 68 0.48 -2.38 -8.12
C ALA A 68 1.57 -1.39 -7.68
N SER A 69 1.18 -0.16 -7.34
CA SER A 69 2.08 0.86 -6.80
C SER A 69 2.76 0.42 -5.51
N TYR A 70 1.98 -0.11 -4.55
CA TYR A 70 2.53 -0.66 -3.33
C TYR A 70 3.51 -1.82 -3.59
N PHE A 71 3.14 -2.79 -4.43
CA PHE A 71 3.99 -3.93 -4.75
C PHE A 71 5.29 -3.52 -5.43
N TYR A 72 5.25 -2.60 -6.39
CA TYR A 72 6.46 -2.03 -6.99
C TYR A 72 7.35 -1.33 -5.96
N THR A 73 6.76 -0.60 -5.01
CA THR A 73 7.52 0.02 -3.92
C THR A 73 8.22 -1.04 -3.06
N GLN A 74 7.54 -2.14 -2.72
CA GLN A 74 8.15 -3.21 -1.91
C GLN A 74 9.21 -4.01 -2.67
N LEU A 75 9.10 -4.16 -4.00
CA LEU A 75 10.10 -4.85 -4.81
C LEU A 75 11.48 -4.22 -4.70
N VAL A 76 11.57 -2.91 -4.47
CA VAL A 76 12.85 -2.17 -4.32
C VAL A 76 13.73 -2.78 -3.21
N ARG A 77 13.15 -3.17 -2.07
CA ARG A 77 13.89 -3.80 -0.96
C ARG A 77 14.33 -5.23 -1.25
N ASN A 78 13.70 -5.85 -2.22
CA ASN A 78 13.79 -7.27 -2.49
C ASN A 78 14.54 -7.58 -3.80
N ILE A 79 15.17 -6.57 -4.42
CA ILE A 79 16.01 -6.78 -5.60
C ILE A 79 17.18 -7.69 -5.21
N PRO A 80 17.36 -8.85 -5.88
CA PRO A 80 18.50 -9.73 -5.62
C PRO A 80 19.82 -8.99 -5.92
N LYS A 81 20.78 -9.05 -4.99
CA LYS A 81 22.10 -8.41 -5.19
C LYS A 81 22.97 -9.20 -6.17
N ASP A 82 23.06 -10.51 -5.97
CA ASP A 82 24.00 -11.37 -6.71
C ASP A 82 23.46 -11.82 -8.07
N ASN A 83 22.16 -11.70 -8.31
CA ASN A 83 21.46 -12.11 -9.55
C ASN A 83 20.37 -11.10 -9.92
N ARG A 84 20.70 -9.81 -9.90
CA ARG A 84 19.77 -8.73 -10.30
C ARG A 84 19.29 -8.99 -11.73
N PRO A 85 17.97 -9.09 -11.99
CA PRO A 85 17.47 -9.22 -13.34
C PRO A 85 17.89 -8.03 -14.21
N GLU A 86 18.26 -8.30 -15.46
CA GLU A 86 18.67 -7.27 -16.41
C GLU A 86 17.58 -6.20 -16.57
N GLY A 87 17.99 -4.93 -16.59
CA GLY A 87 17.09 -3.79 -16.76
C GLY A 87 16.20 -3.48 -15.55
N VAL A 88 16.38 -4.15 -14.41
CA VAL A 88 15.65 -3.85 -13.17
C VAL A 88 16.51 -2.99 -12.25
N THR A 89 16.05 -1.77 -11.99
CA THR A 89 16.67 -0.84 -11.02
C THR A 89 15.64 -0.36 -10.01
N GLU A 90 16.14 0.09 -8.85
CA GLU A 90 15.36 0.76 -7.81
C GLU A 90 14.57 1.94 -8.40
N GLU A 91 15.23 2.77 -9.22
CA GLU A 91 14.62 3.91 -9.91
C GLU A 91 13.48 3.48 -10.84
N LEU A 92 13.66 2.43 -11.64
CA LEU A 92 12.61 1.95 -12.55
C LEU A 92 11.38 1.44 -11.79
N LEU A 93 11.60 0.71 -10.70
CA LEU A 93 10.52 0.20 -9.86
C LEU A 93 9.77 1.34 -9.15
N LEU A 94 10.49 2.34 -8.64
CA LEU A 94 9.89 3.52 -8.01
C LEU A 94 9.14 4.39 -9.02
N LYS A 95 9.66 4.51 -10.24
CA LYS A 95 8.95 5.16 -11.35
C LYS A 95 7.63 4.44 -11.65
N LYS A 96 7.65 3.10 -11.77
CA LYS A 96 6.43 2.29 -11.94
C LYS A 96 5.46 2.45 -10.76
N ALA A 97 5.97 2.54 -9.54
CA ALA A 97 5.15 2.80 -8.37
C ALA A 97 4.45 4.16 -8.45
N GLN A 98 5.19 5.22 -8.84
CA GLN A 98 4.65 6.56 -9.03
C GLN A 98 3.59 6.60 -10.14
N GLU A 99 3.90 6.06 -11.32
CA GLU A 99 2.97 6.01 -12.45
C GLU A 99 1.66 5.30 -12.09
N ASN A 100 1.74 4.23 -11.31
CA ASN A 100 0.56 3.51 -10.85
C ASN A 100 -0.25 4.29 -9.80
N ILE A 101 0.37 4.96 -8.83
CA ILE A 101 -0.40 5.75 -7.85
C ILE A 101 -1.05 6.96 -8.51
N ASP A 102 -0.39 7.58 -9.49
CA ASP A 102 -0.94 8.70 -10.27
C ASP A 102 -2.15 8.24 -11.11
N LYS A 103 -2.05 7.06 -11.77
CA LYS A 103 -3.19 6.45 -12.48
C LYS A 103 -4.34 6.14 -11.52
N ALA A 104 -4.06 5.56 -10.36
CA ALA A 104 -5.07 5.25 -9.36
C ALA A 104 -5.79 6.53 -8.90
N TYR A 105 -5.05 7.61 -8.66
CA TYR A 105 -5.59 8.90 -8.26
C TYR A 105 -6.50 9.48 -9.36
N GLY A 106 -6.05 9.45 -10.62
CA GLY A 106 -6.80 9.95 -11.78
C GLY A 106 -8.12 9.22 -12.07
N ARG A 107 -8.33 8.03 -11.49
CA ARG A 107 -9.56 7.23 -11.65
C ARG A 107 -10.60 7.47 -10.57
N ILE A 108 -10.29 8.28 -9.56
CA ILE A 108 -11.21 8.52 -8.45
C ILE A 108 -12.07 9.74 -8.75
N GLU A 109 -13.34 9.50 -9.07
CA GLU A 109 -14.32 10.59 -9.25
C GLU A 109 -14.58 11.36 -7.93
N LYS A 110 -14.66 10.63 -6.81
CA LYS A 110 -14.92 11.20 -5.49
C LYS A 110 -14.08 10.52 -4.42
N MET A 111 -13.12 11.26 -3.88
CA MET A 111 -12.24 10.77 -2.83
C MET A 111 -12.79 11.12 -1.44
N ASN A 112 -13.12 10.11 -0.64
CA ASN A 112 -13.44 10.30 0.77
C ASN A 112 -12.14 10.48 1.60
N GLN A 113 -12.29 10.89 2.86
CA GLN A 113 -11.14 11.20 3.73
C GLN A 113 -10.25 9.98 4.03
N LYS A 114 -10.84 8.78 4.15
CA LYS A 114 -10.07 7.54 4.31
C LYS A 114 -9.18 7.30 3.10
N MET A 115 -9.75 7.37 1.90
CA MET A 115 -9.01 7.19 0.65
C MET A 115 -7.91 8.25 0.50
N LYS A 116 -8.19 9.53 0.77
CA LYS A 116 -7.16 10.59 0.76
C LYS A 116 -5.98 10.21 1.65
N SER A 117 -6.27 9.77 2.87
CA SER A 117 -5.23 9.33 3.80
C SER A 117 -4.42 8.16 3.26
N ASP A 118 -5.07 7.14 2.69
CA ASP A 118 -4.41 5.95 2.16
C ASP A 118 -3.50 6.27 0.96
N PHE A 119 -3.91 7.19 0.09
CA PHE A 119 -3.10 7.67 -1.03
C PHE A 119 -1.88 8.47 -0.55
N HIS A 120 -2.09 9.43 0.34
CA HIS A 120 -1.00 10.21 0.92
C HIS A 120 -0.02 9.33 1.71
N ALA A 121 -0.49 8.29 2.40
CA ALA A 121 0.36 7.33 3.10
C ALA A 121 1.23 6.52 2.13
N LEU A 122 0.67 6.02 1.03
CA LEU A 122 1.44 5.30 0.01
C LEU A 122 2.40 6.24 -0.74
N GLN A 123 1.99 7.47 -1.05
CA GLN A 123 2.87 8.47 -1.66
C GLN A 123 4.06 8.81 -0.75
N SER A 124 3.83 8.97 0.55
CA SER A 124 4.90 9.13 1.55
C SER A 124 5.84 7.92 1.54
N LEU A 125 5.31 6.70 1.46
CA LEU A 125 6.13 5.48 1.38
C LEU A 125 7.02 5.47 0.15
N ILE A 126 6.48 5.79 -1.04
CA ILE A 126 7.25 5.86 -2.28
C ILE A 126 8.41 6.85 -2.10
N TYR A 127 8.15 8.05 -1.59
CA TYR A 127 9.20 9.04 -1.37
C TYR A 127 10.24 8.61 -0.33
N ASN A 128 9.84 7.92 0.75
CA ASN A 128 10.80 7.36 1.71
C ASN A 128 11.75 6.36 1.03
N PHE A 129 11.25 5.52 0.11
CA PHE A 129 12.11 4.60 -0.61
C PHE A 129 13.01 5.34 -1.62
N SER A 130 12.47 6.34 -2.33
CA SER A 130 13.28 7.20 -3.21
C SER A 130 14.40 7.92 -2.46
N GLU A 131 14.13 8.39 -1.23
CA GLU A 131 15.15 8.94 -0.33
C GLU A 131 16.24 7.91 -0.05
N TRP A 132 15.88 6.70 0.40
CA TRP A 132 16.86 5.69 0.81
C TRP A 132 17.72 5.15 -0.34
N THR A 133 17.19 5.13 -1.57
CA THR A 133 17.91 4.62 -2.74
C THR A 133 18.62 5.70 -3.53
N SER A 134 18.36 6.98 -3.26
CA SER A 134 19.03 8.08 -3.95
C SER A 134 20.50 8.18 -3.52
N VAL A 135 21.40 8.25 -4.51
CA VAL A 135 22.82 8.56 -4.30
C VAL A 135 23.10 10.07 -4.37
N ASN A 136 22.12 10.87 -4.79
CA ASN A 136 22.21 12.33 -4.87
C ASN A 136 21.63 12.94 -3.58
N GLU A 137 22.48 13.65 -2.82
CA GLU A 137 22.11 14.24 -1.52
C GLU A 137 21.03 15.34 -1.64
N VAL A 138 21.01 16.10 -2.75
CA VAL A 138 19.96 17.11 -2.98
C VAL A 138 18.61 16.43 -3.18
N LEU A 139 18.55 15.41 -4.05
CA LEU A 139 17.33 14.63 -4.28
C LEU A 139 16.89 13.88 -3.02
N LYS A 140 17.83 13.37 -2.24
CA LYS A 140 17.55 12.69 -0.98
C LYS A 140 16.82 13.62 0.00
N LYS A 141 17.34 14.85 0.19
CA LYS A 141 16.67 15.85 1.02
C LYS A 141 15.30 16.23 0.48
N GLU A 142 15.16 16.41 -0.84
CA GLU A 142 13.87 16.70 -1.48
C GLU A 142 12.85 15.58 -1.24
N PHE A 143 13.25 14.32 -1.42
CA PHE A 143 12.37 13.17 -1.17
C PHE A 143 11.99 13.06 0.30
N HIS A 144 12.92 13.35 1.22
CA HIS A 144 12.63 13.40 2.65
C HIS A 144 11.52 14.43 2.96
N GLU A 145 11.66 15.67 2.48
CA GLU A 145 10.68 16.74 2.69
C GLU A 145 9.31 16.39 2.09
N LYS A 146 9.29 15.78 0.90
CA LYS A 146 8.06 15.27 0.27
C LYS A 146 7.42 14.14 1.07
N ALA A 147 8.22 13.18 1.54
CA ALA A 147 7.75 12.06 2.35
C ALA A 147 7.08 12.55 3.64
N GLU A 148 7.69 13.52 4.34
CA GLU A 148 7.10 14.14 5.53
C GLU A 148 5.80 14.88 5.22
N THR A 149 5.79 15.65 4.14
CA THR A 149 4.62 16.46 3.74
C THR A 149 3.42 15.55 3.47
N GLU A 150 3.63 14.47 2.72
CA GLU A 150 2.58 13.50 2.40
C GLU A 150 2.13 12.72 3.63
N LEU A 151 3.04 12.37 4.55
CA LEU A 151 2.66 11.72 5.81
C LEU A 151 1.78 12.63 6.67
N LYS A 152 2.14 13.92 6.79
CA LYS A 152 1.34 14.92 7.52
C LYS A 152 -0.05 15.07 6.90
N ARG A 153 -0.16 15.09 5.57
CA ARG A 153 -1.45 15.09 4.85
C ARG A 153 -2.26 13.82 5.12
N ALA A 154 -1.61 12.67 5.14
CA ALA A 154 -2.25 11.39 5.42
C ALA A 154 -2.89 11.38 6.82
N ILE A 155 -2.12 11.76 7.85
CA ILE A 155 -2.56 11.84 9.24
C ILE A 155 -3.69 12.86 9.39
N SER A 156 -3.58 14.03 8.74
CA SER A 156 -4.60 15.08 8.82
C SER A 156 -5.91 14.69 8.16
N SER A 157 -5.86 13.87 7.10
CA SER A 157 -7.06 13.37 6.41
C SER A 157 -7.77 12.28 7.20
N ASN A 158 -7.02 11.40 7.86
CA ASN A 158 -7.57 10.36 8.72
C ASN A 158 -6.53 9.95 9.78
N SER A 159 -6.69 10.47 11.00
CA SER A 159 -5.81 10.14 12.13
C SER A 159 -5.94 8.68 12.59
N ASN A 160 -6.99 7.97 12.14
CA ASN A 160 -7.19 6.57 12.45
C ASN A 160 -6.63 5.62 11.36
N ASN A 161 -5.85 6.11 10.39
CA ASN A 161 -5.29 5.27 9.35
C ASN A 161 -4.19 4.32 9.91
N PRO A 162 -4.36 2.99 9.84
CA PRO A 162 -3.32 2.07 10.30
C PRO A 162 -2.01 2.18 9.51
N LEU A 163 -2.03 2.66 8.26
CA LEU A 163 -0.82 2.85 7.45
C LEU A 163 0.08 3.95 8.01
N THR A 164 -0.51 5.06 8.47
CA THR A 164 0.25 6.17 9.04
C THR A 164 0.92 5.75 10.34
N ASP A 165 0.22 4.97 11.18
CA ASP A 165 0.79 4.42 12.40
C ASP A 165 2.02 3.55 12.10
N VAL A 166 1.96 2.68 11.09
CA VAL A 166 3.10 1.83 10.72
C VAL A 166 4.28 2.64 10.20
N ILE A 167 4.03 3.66 9.37
CA ILE A 167 5.10 4.53 8.84
C ILE A 167 5.76 5.32 9.97
N VAL A 168 4.97 5.98 10.83
CA VAL A 168 5.48 6.73 11.98
C VAL A 168 6.24 5.81 12.92
N ALA A 169 5.68 4.64 13.24
CA ALA A 169 6.33 3.67 14.12
C ALA A 169 7.69 3.20 13.56
N THR A 170 7.75 2.92 12.27
CA THR A 170 8.99 2.51 11.60
C THR A 170 10.06 3.59 11.73
N ASN A 171 9.67 4.86 11.52
CA ASN A 171 10.60 5.99 11.64
C ASN A 171 11.08 6.19 13.09
N LEU A 172 10.20 6.00 14.07
CA LEU A 172 10.57 6.08 15.49
C LEU A 172 11.51 4.94 15.91
N ILE A 173 11.22 3.71 15.52
CA ILE A 173 12.06 2.55 15.87
C ILE A 173 13.46 2.69 15.27
N LYS A 174 13.57 3.19 14.04
CA LYS A 174 14.87 3.43 13.38
C LYS A 174 15.76 4.43 14.10
N LYS A 175 15.21 5.34 14.93
CA LYS A 175 16.02 6.25 15.77
C LYS A 175 16.82 5.51 16.85
N GLY A 176 16.35 4.33 17.28
CA GLY A 176 17.04 3.49 18.26
C GLY A 176 16.98 3.94 19.73
N GLU A 177 16.56 5.16 20.01
CA GLU A 177 16.36 5.67 21.39
C GLU A 177 15.23 4.91 22.09
N TYR A 178 15.39 4.60 23.38
CA TYR A 178 14.42 3.82 24.16
C TYR A 178 12.98 4.35 24.03
N GLN A 179 12.78 5.65 24.30
CA GLN A 179 11.46 6.28 24.24
C GLN A 179 10.87 6.23 22.84
N SER A 180 11.70 6.45 21.81
CA SER A 180 11.30 6.36 20.40
C SER A 180 10.90 4.93 20.02
N VAL A 181 11.69 3.93 20.39
CA VAL A 181 11.39 2.50 20.14
C VAL A 181 10.10 2.08 20.86
N TYR A 182 9.92 2.48 22.12
CA TYR A 182 8.70 2.19 22.88
C TYR A 182 7.46 2.83 22.26
N ALA A 183 7.53 4.11 21.89
CA ALA A 183 6.44 4.81 21.21
C ALA A 183 6.10 4.15 19.86
N GLY A 184 7.12 3.76 19.08
CA GLY A 184 6.93 3.02 17.84
C GLY A 184 6.25 1.66 18.05
N ARG A 185 6.63 0.92 19.09
CA ARG A 185 5.97 -0.35 19.46
C ARG A 185 4.49 -0.15 19.76
N VAL A 186 4.12 0.87 20.54
CA VAL A 186 2.71 1.18 20.85
C VAL A 186 1.91 1.45 19.58
N LEU A 187 2.47 2.26 18.66
CA LEU A 187 1.83 2.55 17.37
C LEU A 187 1.66 1.29 16.52
N LEU A 188 2.61 0.37 16.50
CA LEU A 188 2.47 -0.90 15.78
C LEU A 188 1.38 -1.80 16.36
N LEU A 189 1.22 -1.84 17.68
CA LEU A 189 0.13 -2.58 18.33
C LEU A 189 -1.23 -1.96 17.99
N ASN A 190 -1.32 -0.63 17.98
CA ASN A 190 -2.52 0.09 17.56
C ASN A 190 -2.86 -0.19 16.09
N ALA A 191 -1.87 -0.12 15.20
CA ALA A 191 -2.03 -0.48 13.80
C ALA A 191 -2.54 -1.92 13.67
N LYS A 192 -1.94 -2.88 14.38
CA LYS A 192 -2.36 -4.29 14.37
C LYS A 192 -3.83 -4.44 14.77
N SER A 193 -4.25 -3.80 15.86
CA SER A 193 -5.65 -3.85 16.29
C SER A 193 -6.60 -3.34 15.20
N LYS A 194 -6.24 -2.25 14.49
CA LYS A 194 -7.03 -1.71 13.38
C LYS A 194 -7.08 -2.66 12.18
N TYR A 195 -5.99 -3.38 11.90
CA TYR A 195 -5.95 -4.42 10.87
C TYR A 195 -6.80 -5.64 11.21
N ASP A 196 -6.78 -6.07 12.47
CA ASP A 196 -7.52 -7.24 12.95
C ASP A 196 -9.05 -6.99 12.96
N MET A 197 -9.47 -5.73 13.05
CA MET A 197 -10.88 -5.31 12.98
C MET A 197 -11.42 -5.14 11.55
N ARG A 198 -10.61 -5.40 10.51
CA ARG A 198 -11.07 -5.25 9.13
C ARG A 198 -12.15 -6.30 8.79
N ILE A 199 -13.13 -5.88 7.99
CA ILE A 199 -14.20 -6.75 7.50
C ILE A 199 -13.95 -7.17 6.05
N GLU A 200 -13.29 -6.30 5.28
CA GLU A 200 -12.99 -6.55 3.87
C GLU A 200 -11.74 -7.45 3.72
N PRO A 201 -11.73 -8.32 2.70
CA PRO A 201 -10.51 -9.05 2.31
C PRO A 201 -9.36 -8.08 2.02
N ARG A 202 -8.13 -8.45 2.38
CA ARG A 202 -6.96 -7.56 2.23
C ARG A 202 -6.81 -7.02 0.81
N TYR A 203 -6.97 -7.87 -0.20
CA TYR A 203 -6.88 -7.51 -1.62
C TYR A 203 -8.00 -6.56 -2.12
N MET A 204 -9.08 -6.40 -1.35
CA MET A 204 -10.15 -5.43 -1.61
C MET A 204 -10.04 -4.16 -0.76
N SER A 205 -9.05 -4.11 0.14
CA SER A 205 -8.75 -2.95 0.97
C SER A 205 -7.50 -2.22 0.48
N SER A 206 -7.25 -1.00 0.96
CA SER A 206 -6.00 -0.27 0.76
C SER A 206 -4.94 -0.56 1.82
N HIS A 207 -5.19 -1.46 2.77
CA HIS A 207 -4.31 -1.59 3.93
C HIS A 207 -3.22 -2.66 3.68
N TRP A 208 -2.03 -2.20 3.29
CA TRP A 208 -0.96 -3.06 2.78
C TRP A 208 0.08 -3.55 3.78
N ASN A 209 0.20 -2.91 4.95
CA ASN A 209 1.38 -3.04 5.80
C ASN A 209 1.29 -4.08 6.93
N GLU A 210 0.27 -4.95 6.91
CA GLU A 210 0.02 -5.91 7.98
C GLU A 210 1.23 -6.82 8.27
N GLN A 211 1.88 -7.34 7.23
CA GLN A 211 3.08 -8.19 7.36
C GLN A 211 4.28 -7.43 7.94
N TRP A 212 4.39 -6.13 7.66
CA TRP A 212 5.48 -5.28 8.17
C TRP A 212 5.40 -5.08 9.69
N ILE A 213 4.20 -5.15 10.26
CA ILE A 213 4.01 -4.97 11.70
C ILE A 213 4.77 -6.05 12.48
N GLY A 214 4.70 -7.31 12.05
CA GLY A 214 5.40 -8.41 12.73
C GLY A 214 6.92 -8.21 12.77
N TYR A 215 7.51 -7.84 11.63
CA TYR A 215 8.95 -7.56 11.50
C TYR A 215 9.41 -6.45 12.47
N TRP A 216 8.70 -5.32 12.47
CA TRP A 216 9.08 -4.18 13.30
C TRP A 216 8.76 -4.38 14.78
N LEU A 217 7.69 -5.10 15.13
CA LEU A 217 7.43 -5.51 16.51
C LEU A 217 8.54 -6.41 17.05
N GLY A 218 9.03 -7.36 16.23
CA GLY A 218 10.17 -8.20 16.60
C GLY A 218 11.44 -7.36 16.87
N SER A 219 11.69 -6.36 16.03
CA SER A 219 12.82 -5.44 16.20
C SER A 219 12.68 -4.57 17.45
N ALA A 220 11.48 -4.01 17.69
CA ALA A 220 11.20 -3.19 18.86
C ALA A 220 11.30 -3.98 20.17
N ASN A 221 10.82 -5.22 20.20
CA ASN A 221 10.91 -6.09 21.39
C ASN A 221 12.37 -6.37 21.76
N LYS A 222 13.24 -6.66 20.78
CA LYS A 222 14.68 -6.82 21.04
C LYS A 222 15.33 -5.56 21.61
N GLY A 223 14.97 -4.40 21.05
CA GLY A 223 15.47 -3.11 21.52
C GLY A 223 15.05 -2.81 22.96
N VAL A 224 13.82 -3.16 23.34
CA VAL A 224 13.31 -3.01 24.72
C VAL A 224 13.95 -4.02 25.67
N GLU A 225 14.09 -5.30 25.27
CA GLU A 225 14.70 -6.36 26.10
C GLU A 225 16.18 -6.12 26.43
N PHE A 226 16.94 -5.54 25.49
CA PHE A 226 18.35 -5.18 25.72
C PHE A 226 18.50 -4.15 26.84
N LEU A 227 17.52 -3.26 26.99
CA LEU A 227 17.55 -2.12 27.93
C LEU A 227 16.93 -2.45 29.29
N THR A 228 16.10 -3.49 29.38
CA THR A 228 15.59 -4.01 30.67
C THR A 228 16.53 -5.01 31.34
N LYS A 229 17.62 -5.42 30.67
CA LYS A 229 18.63 -6.35 31.20
C LYS A 229 19.91 -5.66 31.70
N THR A 230 19.93 -4.33 31.72
CA THR A 230 21.04 -3.49 32.19
C THR A 230 20.87 -3.02 33.64
N GLU A 231 20.28 -3.86 34.50
CA GLU A 231 20.29 -3.68 35.97
C GLU A 231 21.22 -4.68 36.64
#